data_AF-A0A078MMT4-F1
#
_entry.id   AF-A0A078MMT4-F1
#
_cell.length_a   1.000
_cell.length_b   1.000
_cell.length_c   1.000
_cell.angle_alpha   90.00
_cell.angle_beta   90.00
_cell.angle_gamma   90.00
#
_symmetry.space_group_name_H-M   'P 1'
#
loop_
_entity.id
_entity.type
_entity.pdbx_description
1 polymer ?
#
loop_
_entity_poly.entity_id
_entity_poly.type
_entity_poly.pdbx_seq_one_letter_code
_entity_poly.pdbx_strand_id
1 'polypeptide(L)'
;MDLSAGAGAAVVSPAAGTVHFAGWVVDRPVLTIRIEEAGTVLLSSFEPVDTDLAAGSAVAAGEPVGRVAVTAARHCPQPCLHWGVREDGDYVDPLAFVTDRRPSVLLPLPGPAAAAAAAARGGNGRPATATAGRVVD
;
A
#
# COMPACT_ATOMS: atom_id res chain seq x y z
N MET A 1 -9.76 -6.08 -5.37
CA MET A 1 -9.00 -6.47 -4.17
C MET A 1 -9.37 -5.54 -3.03
N ASP A 2 -9.23 -5.96 -1.78
CA ASP A 2 -9.57 -5.14 -0.61
C ASP A 2 -8.35 -4.81 0.22
N LEU A 3 -8.16 -3.53 0.51
CA LEU A 3 -7.04 -2.99 1.26
C LEU A 3 -7.54 -2.51 2.61
N SER A 4 -6.91 -2.92 3.71
CA SER A 4 -7.23 -2.37 5.03
C SER A 4 -6.94 -0.87 5.02
N ALA A 5 -7.99 -0.07 5.24
CA ALA A 5 -7.90 1.37 5.20
C ALA A 5 -8.99 1.96 6.10
N GLY A 6 -8.59 2.73 7.11
CA GLY A 6 -9.54 3.39 8.01
C GLY A 6 -10.39 4.43 7.27
N ALA A 7 -11.60 4.66 7.78
CA ALA A 7 -12.42 5.80 7.33
C ALA A 7 -11.61 7.11 7.38
N GLY A 8 -11.74 7.94 6.35
CA GLY A 8 -11.02 9.20 6.20
C GLY A 8 -9.56 9.06 5.73
N ALA A 9 -9.03 7.84 5.59
CA ALA A 9 -7.69 7.61 5.05
C ALA A 9 -7.59 8.19 3.64
N ALA A 10 -6.47 8.82 3.33
CA ALA A 10 -6.23 9.40 2.02
C ALA A 10 -6.12 8.30 0.95
N VAL A 11 -6.79 8.52 -0.18
CA VAL A 11 -6.63 7.72 -1.39
C VAL A 11 -5.85 8.56 -2.39
N VAL A 12 -4.82 7.98 -3.01
CA VAL A 12 -3.96 8.66 -3.98
C VAL A 12 -4.09 8.02 -5.35
N SER A 13 -3.89 8.80 -6.41
CA SER A 13 -3.84 8.28 -7.77
C SER A 13 -2.59 7.41 -7.95
N PRO A 14 -2.72 6.17 -8.47
CA PRO A 14 -1.57 5.28 -8.66
C PRO A 14 -0.65 5.73 -9.80
N ALA A 15 -1.18 6.47 -10.77
CA ALA A 15 -0.45 7.03 -11.91
C ALA A 15 -1.08 8.37 -12.33
N ALA A 16 -0.43 9.10 -13.24
CA ALA A 16 -1.06 10.26 -13.86
C ALA A 16 -2.24 9.81 -14.74
N GLY A 17 -3.32 10.58 -14.75
CA GLY A 17 -4.54 10.17 -15.46
C GLY A 17 -5.61 11.25 -15.44
N THR A 18 -6.83 10.83 -15.79
CA THR A 18 -8.02 11.68 -15.77
C THR A 18 -9.14 10.97 -15.03
N VAL A 19 -9.88 11.68 -14.19
CA VAL A 19 -11.07 11.12 -13.54
C VAL A 19 -12.09 10.73 -14.59
N HIS A 20 -12.38 9.44 -14.70
CA HIS A 20 -13.38 8.88 -15.61
C HIS A 20 -14.78 8.93 -15.00
N PHE A 21 -14.89 8.68 -13.70
CA PHE A 21 -16.14 8.69 -12.96
C PHE A 21 -15.88 9.16 -11.53
N ALA A 22 -16.77 10.01 -11.00
CA ALA A 22 -16.83 10.38 -9.60
C ALA A 22 -18.30 10.56 -9.23
N GLY A 23 -18.82 9.73 -8.35
CA GLY A 23 -20.24 9.78 -7.99
C GLY A 23 -20.73 8.55 -7.25
N TRP A 24 -22.04 8.49 -7.02
CA TRP A 24 -22.66 7.39 -6.28
C TRP A 24 -23.04 6.23 -7.21
N VAL A 25 -22.71 5.01 -6.79
CA VAL A 25 -23.18 3.76 -7.40
C VAL A 25 -23.99 3.01 -6.36
N VAL A 26 -25.32 3.03 -6.54
CA VAL A 26 -26.33 2.44 -5.64
C VAL A 26 -26.29 3.01 -4.22
N ASP A 27 -25.27 2.68 -3.43
CA ASP A 27 -25.20 2.94 -1.99
C ASP A 27 -23.82 3.40 -1.50
N ARG A 28 -22.89 3.70 -2.41
CA ARG A 28 -21.55 4.15 -2.07
C ARG A 28 -20.96 5.09 -3.11
N PRO A 29 -20.05 5.99 -2.69
CA PRO A 29 -19.30 6.82 -3.61
C PRO A 29 -18.16 6.02 -4.25
N VAL A 30 -18.02 6.14 -5.57
CA VAL A 30 -17.02 5.47 -6.39
C VAL A 30 -16.23 6.52 -7.17
N LEU A 31 -14.92 6.35 -7.18
CA LEU A 31 -14.00 7.14 -7.99
C LEU A 31 -13.29 6.21 -8.98
N THR A 32 -13.27 6.54 -10.26
CA THR A 32 -12.50 5.83 -11.28
C THR A 32 -11.56 6.79 -11.98
N ILE A 33 -10.30 6.41 -12.10
CA ILE A 33 -9.26 7.15 -12.83
C ILE A 33 -8.92 6.37 -14.09
N ARG A 34 -9.02 7.03 -15.24
CA ARG A 34 -8.53 6.55 -16.53
C ARG A 34 -7.05 6.89 -16.66
N ILE A 35 -6.25 5.88 -16.92
CA ILE A 35 -4.81 5.96 -17.11
C ILE A 35 -4.51 5.40 -18.50
N GLU A 36 -3.71 6.10 -19.28
CA GLU A 36 -3.27 5.64 -20.59
C GLU A 36 -1.76 5.45 -20.53
N GLU A 37 -1.29 4.21 -20.75
CA GLU A 37 0.12 3.86 -20.64
C GLU A 37 0.48 2.90 -21.78
N ALA A 38 1.52 3.24 -22.54
CA ALA A 38 2.06 2.42 -23.63
C ALA A 38 1.01 1.90 -24.66
N GLY A 39 -0.08 2.65 -24.88
CA GLY A 39 -1.16 2.27 -25.81
C GLY A 39 -2.27 1.42 -25.18
N THR A 40 -2.18 1.10 -23.90
CA THR A 40 -3.20 0.40 -23.11
C THR A 40 -3.99 1.39 -22.27
N VAL A 41 -5.30 1.16 -22.17
CA VAL A 41 -6.20 1.96 -21.32
C VAL A 41 -6.51 1.18 -20.04
N LEU A 42 -6.15 1.76 -18.91
CA LEU A 42 -6.51 1.26 -17.60
C LEU A 42 -7.62 2.11 -16.97
N LEU A 43 -8.62 1.46 -16.38
CA LEU A 43 -9.57 2.10 -15.46
C LEU A 43 -9.31 1.57 -14.05
N SER A 44 -8.77 2.43 -13.20
CA SER A 44 -8.54 2.14 -11.79
C SER A 44 -9.69 2.69 -10.94
N SER A 45 -10.51 1.81 -10.39
CA SER A 45 -11.70 2.15 -9.59
C SER A 45 -11.49 1.93 -8.11
N PHE A 46 -11.99 2.85 -7.30
CA PHE A 46 -11.85 2.88 -5.86
C PHE A 46 -13.23 3.06 -5.20
N GLU A 47 -13.58 2.20 -4.25
CA GLU A 47 -14.79 2.33 -3.45
C GLU A 47 -14.58 1.84 -2.01
N PRO A 48 -15.19 2.46 -0.99
CA PRO A 48 -15.94 3.70 -1.08
C PRO A 48 -15.00 4.93 -0.96
N VAL A 49 -15.08 5.90 -1.86
CA VAL A 49 -14.22 7.10 -1.86
C VAL A 49 -15.00 8.39 -2.02
N ASP A 50 -14.98 9.24 -1.00
CA ASP A 50 -15.44 10.63 -1.08
C ASP A 50 -14.38 11.47 -1.79
N THR A 51 -14.80 12.25 -2.78
CA THR A 51 -13.93 13.11 -3.59
C THR A 51 -14.67 14.37 -4.01
N ASP A 52 -13.95 15.49 -4.08
CA ASP A 52 -14.44 16.75 -4.64
C ASP A 52 -14.09 16.87 -6.15
N LEU A 53 -13.37 15.88 -6.70
CA LEU A 53 -13.00 15.87 -8.11
C LEU A 53 -14.20 15.50 -8.99
N ALA A 54 -14.33 16.18 -10.13
CA ALA A 54 -15.34 15.86 -11.14
C ALA A 54 -14.75 14.98 -12.24
N ALA A 55 -15.60 14.25 -12.97
CA ALA A 55 -15.20 13.60 -14.21
C ALA A 55 -14.55 14.60 -15.18
N GLY A 56 -13.45 14.20 -15.81
CA GLY A 56 -12.61 15.06 -16.65
C GLY A 56 -11.46 15.77 -15.90
N SER A 57 -11.41 15.71 -14.57
CA SER A 57 -10.29 16.31 -13.81
C SER A 57 -8.99 15.54 -14.07
N ALA A 58 -7.91 16.24 -14.39
CA ALA A 58 -6.58 15.64 -14.48
C ALA A 58 -6.00 15.41 -13.09
N VAL A 59 -5.25 14.33 -12.91
CA VAL A 59 -4.57 13.97 -11.65
C VAL A 59 -3.15 13.49 -11.93
N ALA A 60 -2.21 13.82 -11.06
CA ALA A 60 -0.84 13.34 -11.10
C ALA A 60 -0.67 12.02 -10.32
N ALA A 61 0.39 11.28 -10.63
CA ALA A 61 0.78 10.11 -9.84
C ALA A 61 1.07 10.53 -8.38
N GLY A 62 0.50 9.82 -7.42
CA GLY A 62 0.64 10.10 -5.98
C GLY A 62 -0.21 11.27 -5.48
N GLU A 63 -0.98 11.94 -6.35
CA GLU A 63 -1.87 13.02 -5.95
C GLU A 63 -3.00 12.48 -5.06
N PRO A 64 -3.33 13.12 -3.92
CA PRO A 64 -4.53 12.80 -3.16
C PRO A 64 -5.80 13.07 -3.98
N VAL A 65 -6.60 12.04 -4.20
CA VAL A 65 -7.81 12.11 -5.04
C VAL A 65 -9.10 11.98 -4.24
N GLY A 66 -9.01 11.71 -2.94
CA GLY A 66 -10.17 11.56 -2.08
C GLY A 66 -9.82 10.90 -0.75
N ARG A 67 -10.87 10.49 -0.04
CA ARG A 67 -10.75 9.79 1.25
C ARG A 67 -11.68 8.59 1.30
N VAL A 68 -11.27 7.55 2.02
CA VAL A 68 -12.13 6.39 2.28
C VAL A 68 -13.39 6.85 3.00
N ALA A 69 -14.55 6.66 2.38
CA ALA A 69 -15.81 7.13 2.94
C ALA A 69 -16.28 6.24 4.10
N VAL A 70 -17.15 6.78 4.95
CA VAL A 70 -17.85 6.00 5.97
C VAL A 70 -19.15 5.48 5.35
N THR A 71 -19.16 4.22 4.94
CA THR A 71 -20.38 3.53 4.45
C THR A 71 -20.75 2.37 5.37
N ALA A 72 -21.99 1.88 5.26
CA ALA A 72 -22.34 0.62 5.93
C ALA A 72 -21.38 -0.48 5.49
N ALA A 73 -20.84 -1.24 6.45
CA ALA A 73 -19.84 -2.26 6.17
C ALA A 73 -20.40 -3.31 5.19
N ARG A 74 -19.69 -3.54 4.10
CA ARG A 74 -19.91 -4.67 3.20
C ARG A 74 -18.62 -5.46 3.08
N HIS A 75 -18.77 -6.79 3.06
CA HIS A 75 -17.79 -7.90 3.02
C HIS A 75 -16.55 -7.88 3.95
N CYS A 76 -15.99 -6.72 4.32
CA CYS A 76 -14.88 -6.60 5.26
C CYS A 76 -15.38 -6.44 6.72
N PRO A 77 -14.72 -7.07 7.71
CA PRO A 77 -15.04 -6.89 9.12
C PRO A 77 -14.56 -5.54 9.68
N GLN A 78 -13.65 -4.86 8.99
CA GLN A 78 -13.13 -3.53 9.28
C GLN A 78 -13.24 -2.66 8.01
N PRO A 79 -13.22 -1.33 8.10
CA PRO A 79 -13.19 -0.47 6.93
C PRO A 79 -12.05 -0.87 5.98
N CYS A 80 -12.37 -0.94 4.70
CA CYS A 80 -11.46 -1.32 3.65
C CYS A 80 -11.73 -0.48 2.40
N LEU A 81 -10.68 -0.28 1.60
CA LEU A 81 -10.77 0.27 0.26
C LEU A 81 -10.82 -0.90 -0.73
N HIS A 82 -11.91 -1.02 -1.47
CA HIS A 82 -12.00 -1.90 -2.62
C HIS A 82 -11.35 -1.21 -3.83
N TRP A 83 -10.36 -1.86 -4.41
CA TRP A 83 -9.67 -1.42 -5.62
C TRP A 83 -9.85 -2.44 -6.73
N GLY A 84 -10.37 -1.99 -7.87
CA GLY A 84 -10.52 -2.79 -9.10
C GLY A 84 -9.79 -2.13 -10.26
N VAL A 85 -9.30 -2.95 -11.19
CA VAL A 85 -8.66 -2.49 -12.43
C VAL A 85 -9.35 -3.14 -13.62
N ARG A 86 -9.64 -2.35 -14.64
CA ARG A 86 -9.94 -2.84 -15.98
C ARG A 86 -8.83 -2.45 -16.94
N GLU A 87 -8.47 -3.37 -17.82
CA GLU A 87 -7.55 -3.17 -18.93
C GLU A 87 -8.33 -3.34 -20.23
N ASP A 88 -8.37 -2.30 -21.06
CA ASP A 88 -9.08 -2.27 -22.34
C ASP A 88 -10.54 -2.79 -22.29
N GLY A 89 -11.19 -2.60 -21.13
CA GLY A 89 -12.59 -2.98 -20.88
C GLY A 89 -12.77 -4.23 -20.01
N ASP A 90 -11.75 -5.09 -19.93
CA ASP A 90 -11.81 -6.35 -19.18
C ASP A 90 -11.32 -6.19 -17.75
N TYR A 91 -11.97 -6.84 -16.79
CA TYR A 91 -11.48 -6.88 -15.42
C TYR A 91 -10.24 -7.76 -15.33
N VAL A 92 -9.19 -7.21 -14.73
CA VAL A 92 -7.91 -7.89 -14.49
C VAL A 92 -7.62 -7.96 -12.99
N ASP A 93 -6.72 -8.87 -12.61
CA ASP A 93 -6.24 -8.98 -11.23
C ASP A 93 -5.40 -7.74 -10.84
N PRO A 94 -5.86 -6.88 -9.91
CA PRO A 94 -5.14 -5.67 -9.53
C PRO A 94 -3.74 -5.92 -8.96
N LEU A 95 -3.48 -7.13 -8.43
CA LEU A 95 -2.15 -7.47 -7.93
C LEU A 95 -1.09 -7.49 -9.04
N ALA A 96 -1.49 -7.62 -10.30
CA ALA A 96 -0.58 -7.52 -11.45
C ALA A 96 0.17 -6.18 -11.52
N PHE A 97 -0.38 -5.12 -10.90
CA PHE A 97 0.15 -3.75 -10.98
C PHE A 97 0.98 -3.33 -9.77
N VAL A 98 0.99 -4.11 -8.68
CA VAL A 98 1.68 -3.76 -7.43
C VAL A 98 2.63 -4.83 -6.91
N THR A 99 2.57 -6.04 -7.47
CA THR A 99 3.47 -7.12 -7.08
C THR A 99 4.55 -7.35 -8.12
N ASP A 100 5.78 -7.49 -7.64
CA ASP A 100 6.81 -8.14 -8.42
C ASP A 100 6.49 -9.65 -8.46
N ARG A 101 6.02 -10.11 -9.61
CA ARG A 101 5.65 -11.52 -9.83
C ARG A 101 6.85 -12.43 -10.08
N ARG A 102 8.08 -11.95 -9.95
CA ARG A 102 9.26 -12.82 -10.00
C ARG A 102 9.16 -13.90 -8.89
N PRO A 103 9.61 -15.14 -9.16
CA PRO A 103 9.59 -16.19 -8.15
C PRO A 103 10.33 -15.75 -6.90
N SER A 104 9.80 -16.09 -5.73
CA SER A 104 10.54 -15.92 -4.48
C SER A 104 11.86 -16.70 -4.57
N VAL A 105 12.98 -16.00 -4.54
CA VAL A 105 14.31 -16.62 -4.51
C VAL A 105 14.71 -16.83 -3.05
N LEU A 106 14.68 -18.08 -2.60
CA LEU A 106 15.27 -18.46 -1.31
C LEU A 106 16.78 -18.27 -1.39
N LEU A 107 17.30 -17.26 -0.69
CA LEU A 107 18.73 -17.19 -0.44
C LEU A 107 19.15 -18.42 0.39
N PRO A 108 20.35 -18.97 0.16
CA PRO A 108 20.87 -20.06 0.99
C PRO A 108 20.79 -19.66 2.46
N LEU A 109 20.25 -20.54 3.30
CA LEU A 109 20.38 -20.36 4.74
C LEU A 109 21.87 -20.29 5.06
N PRO A 110 22.30 -19.39 5.96
CA PRO A 110 23.68 -19.38 6.40
C PRO A 110 24.03 -20.79 6.89
N GLY A 111 25.12 -21.36 6.35
CA GLY A 111 25.65 -22.61 6.91
C GLY A 111 25.96 -22.42 8.40
N PRO A 112 26.03 -23.50 9.20
CA PRO A 112 26.18 -23.41 10.66
C PRO A 112 27.34 -22.50 11.11
N ALA A 113 28.43 -22.45 10.34
CA ALA A 113 29.57 -21.55 10.61
C ALA A 113 29.25 -20.06 10.38
N ALA A 114 28.47 -19.73 9.35
CA ALA A 114 28.06 -18.36 9.05
C ALA A 114 26.97 -17.86 10.00
N ALA A 115 26.07 -18.76 10.44
CA ALA A 115 25.06 -18.46 11.46
C ALA A 115 25.70 -18.13 12.83
N ALA A 116 26.71 -18.91 13.24
CA ALA A 116 27.47 -18.65 14.46
C ALA A 116 28.24 -17.31 14.41
N ALA A 117 28.82 -16.97 13.25
CA ALA A 117 29.51 -15.70 13.05
C ALA A 117 28.57 -14.48 13.06
N ALA A 118 27.35 -14.62 12.53
CA ALA A 118 26.34 -13.56 12.58
C ALA A 118 25.80 -13.34 14.01
N ALA A 119 25.58 -14.42 14.77
CA ALA A 119 25.16 -14.33 16.17
C ALA A 119 26.23 -13.68 17.07
N ALA A 120 27.51 -13.98 16.84
CA ALA A 120 28.62 -13.38 17.58
C ALA A 120 28.77 -11.86 17.34
N ARG A 121 28.34 -11.36 16.17
CA ARG A 121 28.38 -9.92 15.84
C ARG A 121 27.21 -9.11 16.43
N GLY A 122 26.17 -9.77 16.95
CA GLY A 122 25.03 -9.10 17.61
C GLY A 122 25.20 -8.89 19.13
N GLY A 123 26.23 -9.48 19.74
CA GLY A 123 26.47 -9.41 21.18
C GLY A 123 27.38 -8.26 21.59
N ASN A 124 26.88 -7.02 21.60
CA ASN A 124 27.58 -5.94 22.28
C ASN A 124 27.35 -6.03 23.80
N GLY A 125 28.38 -6.53 24.49
CA GLY A 125 28.46 -6.58 25.95
C GLY A 125 28.53 -5.18 26.58
N ARG A 126 27.74 -4.99 27.64
CA ARG A 126 28.01 -3.96 28.66
C ARG A 126 29.11 -4.51 29.58
N PRO A 127 30.26 -3.84 29.74
CA PRO A 127 31.24 -4.25 30.74
C PRO A 127 30.76 -3.88 32.15
N ALA A 128 31.08 -4.75 33.11
CA ALA A 128 30.85 -4.54 34.53
C ALA A 128 31.68 -3.35 35.04
N THR A 129 31.05 -2.46 35.80
CA THR A 129 31.72 -1.36 36.50
C THR A 129 32.17 -1.87 37.86
N ALA A 130 33.49 -2.08 38.04
CA ALA A 130 34.12 -2.21 39.35
C ALA A 130 34.64 -0.84 39.78
N THR A 131 34.14 -0.31 40.89
CA THR A 131 34.72 0.89 41.53
C THR A 131 35.64 0.45 42.66
N ALA A 132 36.92 0.78 42.52
CA ALA A 132 37.94 0.64 43.55
C ALA A 132 37.84 1.80 44.55
N GLY A 133 37.73 1.49 45.84
CA GLY A 133 37.91 2.45 46.93
C GLY A 133 39.35 2.41 47.44
N ARG A 134 40.03 3.55 47.36
CA ARG A 134 41.44 3.78 47.70
C ARG A 134 41.61 4.14 49.18
N VAL A 135 42.62 3.54 49.82
CA VAL A 135 43.16 3.86 51.15
C VAL A 135 43.83 5.23 51.15
N VAL A 136 43.63 6.02 52.20
CA VAL A 136 44.53 7.08 52.66
C VAL A 136 44.73 6.94 54.17
N ASP A 137 45.95 7.26 54.58
CA ASP A 137 46.69 7.02 55.84
C ASP A 137 45.92 6.87 57.17
#